data_AF-T0MMM4-F1
#
_entry.id   AF-T0MMM4-F1
#
_cell.length_a   1.000
_cell.length_b   1.000
_cell.length_c   1.000
_cell.angle_alpha   90.00
_cell.angle_beta   90.00
_cell.angle_gamma   90.00
#
_symmetry.space_group_name_H-M   'P 1'
#
loop_
_entity.id
_entity.type
_entity.pdbx_description
1 polymer ?
#
loop_
_entity_poly.entity_id
_entity_poly.type
_entity_poly.pdbx_seq_one_letter_code
_entity_poly.pdbx_strand_id
1 'polypeptide(L)'
;MSEIARILQAAQICYQETTRKDAKPSKWVESIKCKISLLESKVKLLEKVRAFGKLSAEEKRDAKKYMREVNMLACLHQDTSKAIAIFRERAAVYSKKLEVVNRRREYRVQNQSFELYRSNFYRKLGGAQEVAHNVSKVDISNFWSIIGTEMMI
;
A
#
# COMPACT_ATOMS: atom_id res chain seq x y z
N MET A 1 11.08 32.91 13.99
CA MET A 1 12.29 32.16 13.57
C MET A 1 13.46 33.12 13.54
N SER A 2 14.55 32.84 14.26
CA SER A 2 15.71 33.77 14.35
C SER A 2 16.53 33.74 13.05
N GLU A 3 17.22 34.85 12.76
CA GLU A 3 18.06 35.03 11.57
C GLU A 3 19.17 33.98 11.45
N ILE A 4 19.71 33.58 12.60
CA ILE A 4 20.70 32.50 12.75
C ILE A 4 20.16 31.17 12.18
N ALA A 5 18.89 30.86 12.44
CA ALA A 5 18.28 29.62 11.94
C ALA A 5 18.17 29.61 10.41
N ARG A 6 17.94 30.77 9.78
CA ARG A 6 17.89 30.88 8.31
C ARG A 6 19.26 30.69 7.67
N ILE A 7 20.30 31.28 8.27
CA ILE A 7 21.69 31.15 7.78
C ILE A 7 22.16 29.70 7.87
N LEU A 8 21.91 29.04 9.01
CA LEU A 8 22.22 27.62 9.20
C LEU A 8 21.47 26.73 8.20
N GLN A 9 20.18 26.99 7.98
CA GLN A 9 19.39 26.26 7.00
C GLN A 9 19.93 26.44 5.57
N ALA A 10 20.28 27.67 5.18
CA ALA A 10 20.86 27.96 3.87
C ALA A 10 22.20 27.25 3.67
N ALA A 11 23.10 27.32 4.66
CA ALA A 11 24.39 26.62 4.60
C ALA A 11 24.22 25.09 4.44
N GLN A 12 23.26 24.51 5.15
CA GLN A 12 22.98 23.08 5.11
C GLN A 12 22.36 22.64 3.78
N ILE A 13 21.48 23.46 3.19
CA ILE A 13 20.93 23.23 1.85
C ILE A 13 22.05 23.29 0.81
N CYS A 14 22.89 24.33 0.81
CA CYS A 14 24.00 24.46 -0.14
C CYS A 14 24.97 23.28 -0.06
N TYR A 15 25.32 22.84 1.16
CA TYR A 15 26.17 21.67 1.34
C TYR A 15 25.51 20.39 0.78
N GLN A 16 24.22 20.18 1.07
CA GLN A 16 23.48 19.03 0.54
C GLN A 16 23.41 19.08 -0.99
N GLU A 17 23.10 20.23 -1.60
CA GLU A 17 23.06 20.35 -3.07
C GLU A 17 24.41 20.06 -3.71
N THR A 18 25.51 20.49 -3.09
CA THR A 18 26.86 20.29 -3.61
C THR A 18 27.33 18.83 -3.46
N THR A 19 26.89 18.13 -2.41
CA THR A 19 27.41 16.79 -2.05
C THR A 19 26.45 15.64 -2.35
N ARG A 20 25.17 15.92 -2.58
CA ARG A 20 24.16 14.89 -2.82
C ARG A 20 24.37 14.24 -4.18
N LYS A 21 24.64 12.94 -4.14
CA LYS A 21 24.61 12.10 -5.33
C LYS A 21 23.16 11.74 -5.66
N ASP A 22 22.79 11.82 -6.93
CA ASP A 22 21.48 11.35 -7.38
C ASP A 22 21.34 9.86 -7.12
N ALA A 23 20.38 9.51 -6.27
CA ALA A 23 20.04 8.12 -6.02
C ALA A 23 19.29 7.57 -7.24
N LYS A 24 19.83 6.53 -7.87
CA LYS A 24 19.13 5.84 -8.95
C LYS A 24 17.83 5.24 -8.40
N PRO A 25 16.67 5.52 -9.01
CA PRO A 25 15.43 4.89 -8.59
C PRO A 25 15.52 3.37 -8.78
N SER A 26 15.06 2.63 -7.76
CA SER A 26 15.07 1.18 -7.81
C SER A 26 13.99 0.67 -8.76
N LYS A 27 14.39 -0.08 -9.79
CA LYS A 27 13.48 -0.76 -10.74
C LYS A 27 12.76 -1.98 -10.14
N TRP A 28 12.98 -2.27 -8.86
CA TRP A 28 12.46 -3.48 -8.22
C TRP A 28 10.93 -3.51 -8.20
N VAL A 29 10.27 -2.40 -7.87
CA VAL A 29 8.79 -2.33 -7.80
C VAL A 29 8.17 -2.62 -9.16
N GLU A 30 8.69 -2.02 -10.22
CA GLU A 30 8.25 -2.22 -11.60
C GLU A 30 8.47 -3.67 -12.04
N SER A 31 9.64 -4.25 -11.72
CA SER A 31 9.94 -5.64 -12.02
C SER A 31 8.98 -6.61 -11.33
N ILE A 32 8.64 -6.38 -10.07
CA ILE A 32 7.67 -7.22 -9.33
C ILE A 32 6.27 -7.09 -9.93
N LYS A 33 5.82 -5.88 -10.27
CA LYS A 33 4.54 -5.66 -10.94
C LYS A 33 4.48 -6.36 -12.30
N CYS A 34 5.57 -6.31 -13.07
CA CYS A 34 5.69 -7.02 -14.34
C CYS A 34 5.57 -8.54 -14.16
N LYS A 35 6.22 -9.11 -13.13
CA LYS A 35 6.11 -10.53 -12.79
C LYS A 35 4.68 -10.94 -12.40
N ILE A 36 3.97 -10.11 -11.63
CA ILE A 36 2.57 -10.35 -11.25
C ILE A 36 1.69 -10.37 -12.50
N SER A 37 1.80 -9.35 -13.35
CA SER A 37 1.03 -9.25 -14.61
C SER A 37 1.26 -10.45 -15.53
N LEU A 38 2.51 -10.90 -15.65
CA LEU A 38 2.85 -12.11 -16.42
C LEU A 38 2.22 -13.37 -15.83
N LEU A 39 2.17 -13.53 -14.51
CA LEU A 39 1.53 -14.68 -13.87
C LEU A 39 0.01 -14.63 -14.03
N GLU A 40 -0.60 -13.45 -13.92
CA GLU A 40 -2.03 -13.26 -14.14
C GLU A 40 -2.44 -13.54 -15.59
N SER A 41 -1.61 -13.17 -16.57
CA SER A 41 -1.88 -13.49 -17.98
C SER A 41 -1.82 -15.00 -18.25
N LYS A 42 -0.88 -15.73 -17.62
CA LYS A 42 -0.83 -17.20 -17.65
C LYS A 42 -2.11 -17.81 -17.07
N VAL A 43 -2.57 -17.31 -15.92
CA VAL A 43 -3.81 -17.77 -15.27
C VAL A 43 -5.02 -17.56 -16.19
N LYS A 44 -5.18 -16.37 -16.78
CA LYS A 44 -6.28 -16.07 -17.72
C LYS A 44 -6.27 -16.99 -18.92
N LEU A 45 -5.09 -17.29 -19.48
CA LEU A 45 -4.97 -18.22 -20.61
C LEU A 45 -5.41 -19.65 -20.20
N LEU A 46 -4.95 -20.13 -19.05
CA LEU A 46 -5.31 -21.47 -18.57
C LEU A 46 -6.79 -21.58 -18.17
N GLU A 47 -7.40 -20.49 -17.70
CA GLU A 47 -8.85 -20.43 -17.45
C GLU A 47 -9.66 -20.57 -18.76
N LYS A 48 -9.20 -19.95 -19.85
CA LYS A 48 -9.80 -20.15 -21.19
C LYS A 48 -9.67 -21.60 -21.65
N VAL A 49 -8.50 -22.22 -21.43
CA VAL A 49 -8.25 -23.64 -21.75
C VAL A 49 -9.18 -24.54 -20.96
N ARG A 50 -9.35 -24.27 -19.66
CA ARG A 50 -10.25 -25.00 -18.77
C ARG A 50 -11.71 -24.89 -19.22
N ALA A 51 -12.13 -23.72 -19.68
CA ALA A 51 -13.48 -23.46 -20.17
C ALA A 51 -13.75 -24.00 -21.59
N PHE A 52 -12.80 -24.74 -22.19
CA PHE A 52 -12.87 -25.21 -23.58
C PHE A 52 -13.15 -24.09 -24.60
N GLY A 53 -12.64 -22.88 -24.34
CA GLY A 53 -12.83 -21.74 -25.23
C GLY A 53 -12.11 -21.91 -26.59
N LYS A 54 -12.55 -21.14 -27.61
CA LYS A 54 -11.82 -21.02 -28.87
C LYS A 54 -10.46 -20.35 -28.60
N LEU A 55 -9.38 -21.12 -28.77
CA LEU A 55 -8.00 -20.65 -28.62
C LEU A 55 -7.33 -20.54 -29.99
N SER A 56 -6.56 -19.47 -30.19
CA SER A 56 -5.66 -19.35 -31.35
C SER A 56 -4.56 -20.41 -31.34
N ALA A 57 -3.89 -20.64 -32.47
CA ALA A 57 -2.74 -21.53 -32.57
C ALA A 57 -1.59 -21.09 -31.63
N GLU A 58 -1.36 -19.78 -31.48
CA GLU A 58 -0.40 -19.17 -30.56
C GLU A 58 -0.76 -19.48 -29.11
N GLU A 59 -2.01 -19.21 -28.71
CA GLU A 59 -2.52 -19.46 -27.37
C GLU A 59 -2.41 -20.94 -26.97
N LYS A 60 -2.65 -21.86 -27.92
CA LYS A 60 -2.45 -23.31 -27.68
C LYS A 60 -0.98 -23.67 -27.46
N ARG A 61 -0.05 -23.02 -28.16
CA ARG A 61 1.40 -23.20 -27.96
C ARG A 61 1.83 -22.68 -26.60
N ASP A 62 1.37 -21.49 -26.22
CA ASP A 62 1.69 -20.87 -24.94
C ASP A 62 1.09 -21.63 -23.75
N ALA A 63 -0.16 -22.10 -23.86
CA ALA A 63 -0.76 -22.95 -22.84
C ALA A 63 0.07 -24.23 -22.60
N LYS A 64 0.51 -24.90 -23.66
CA LYS A 64 1.41 -26.06 -23.55
C LYS A 64 2.74 -25.69 -22.90
N LYS A 65 3.31 -24.53 -23.25
CA LYS A 65 4.56 -24.01 -22.65
C LYS A 65 4.39 -23.77 -21.14
N TYR A 66 3.31 -23.15 -20.71
CA TYR A 66 3.05 -22.88 -19.29
C TYR A 66 2.75 -24.16 -18.50
N MET A 67 2.03 -25.11 -19.09
CA MET A 67 1.79 -26.41 -18.46
C MET A 67 3.09 -27.22 -18.28
N ARG A 68 4.03 -27.12 -19.23
CA ARG A 68 5.37 -27.70 -19.08
C ARG A 68 6.18 -27.06 -17.95
N GLU A 69 6.04 -25.76 -17.71
CA GLU A 69 6.73 -25.06 -16.60
C GLU A 69 6.35 -25.64 -15.23
N VAL A 70 5.14 -26.20 -15.11
CA VAL A 70 4.63 -26.84 -13.88
C VAL A 70 4.61 -28.37 -13.96
N ASN A 71 5.19 -28.97 -15.00
CA ASN A 71 5.21 -30.42 -15.26
C ASN A 71 3.81 -31.08 -15.26
N MET A 72 2.84 -30.44 -15.90
CA MET A 72 1.45 -30.93 -15.97
C MET A 72 0.96 -31.08 -17.42
N LEU A 73 -0.07 -31.91 -17.63
CA LEU A 73 -0.64 -32.14 -18.95
C LEU A 73 -1.80 -31.19 -19.24
N ALA A 74 -1.72 -30.45 -20.34
CA ALA A 74 -2.75 -29.49 -20.77
C ALA A 74 -4.09 -30.13 -21.15
N CYS A 75 -4.11 -31.43 -21.45
CA CYS A 75 -5.33 -32.16 -21.83
C CYS A 75 -6.18 -32.57 -20.62
N LEU A 76 -5.61 -32.61 -19.41
CA LEU A 76 -6.32 -33.03 -18.22
C LEU A 76 -6.88 -31.81 -17.48
N HIS A 77 -8.20 -31.80 -17.25
CA HIS A 77 -8.88 -30.69 -16.58
C HIS A 77 -8.38 -30.47 -15.14
N GLN A 78 -8.10 -31.56 -14.42
CA GLN A 78 -7.58 -31.51 -13.05
C GLN A 78 -6.20 -30.85 -12.99
N ASP A 79 -5.32 -31.22 -13.93
CA ASP A 79 -3.97 -30.66 -14.05
C ASP A 79 -4.00 -29.18 -14.38
N THR A 80 -4.88 -28.77 -15.31
CA THR A 80 -5.08 -27.34 -15.62
C THR A 80 -5.52 -26.57 -14.37
N SER A 81 -6.38 -27.15 -13.54
CA SER A 81 -6.85 -26.53 -12.29
C SER A 81 -5.73 -26.39 -11.25
N LYS A 82 -4.88 -27.43 -11.10
CA LYS A 82 -3.70 -27.38 -10.23
C LYS A 82 -2.68 -26.35 -10.72
N ALA A 83 -2.42 -26.28 -12.02
CA ALA A 83 -1.53 -25.29 -12.62
C ALA A 83 -2.00 -23.85 -12.35
N ILE A 84 -3.31 -23.60 -12.50
CA ILE A 84 -3.92 -22.30 -12.17
C ILE A 84 -3.67 -21.96 -10.69
N ALA A 85 -3.88 -22.90 -9.77
CA ALA A 85 -3.64 -22.68 -8.35
C ALA A 85 -2.17 -22.32 -8.05
N ILE A 86 -1.21 -23.04 -8.66
CA ILE A 86 0.23 -22.76 -8.50
C ILE A 86 0.58 -21.36 -9.00
N PHE A 87 0.09 -20.96 -10.18
CA PHE A 87 0.39 -19.62 -10.71
C PHE A 87 -0.25 -18.51 -9.88
N ARG A 88 -1.46 -18.72 -9.35
CA ARG A 88 -2.13 -17.79 -8.42
C ARG A 88 -1.36 -17.65 -7.12
N GLU A 89 -0.87 -18.76 -6.55
CA GLU A 89 -0.06 -18.73 -5.34
C GLU A 89 1.25 -17.97 -5.57
N ARG A 90 1.95 -18.24 -6.68
CA ARG A 90 3.15 -17.48 -7.07
C ARG A 90 2.86 -15.98 -7.20
N ALA A 91 1.72 -15.61 -7.81
CA ALA A 91 1.32 -14.21 -7.94
C ALA A 91 1.05 -13.58 -6.56
N ALA A 92 0.33 -14.29 -5.68
CA ALA A 92 0.05 -13.85 -4.31
C ALA A 92 1.33 -13.60 -3.50
N VAL A 93 2.35 -14.45 -3.63
CA VAL A 93 3.66 -14.25 -3.00
C VAL A 93 4.29 -12.94 -3.44
N TYR A 94 4.26 -12.62 -4.73
CA TYR A 94 4.81 -11.36 -5.24
C TYR A 94 3.98 -10.14 -4.80
N SER A 95 2.66 -10.25 -4.79
CA SER A 95 1.77 -9.21 -4.25
C SER A 95 2.06 -8.96 -2.76
N LYS A 96 2.28 -10.01 -1.98
CA LYS A 96 2.63 -9.89 -0.56
C LYS A 96 3.96 -9.18 -0.35
N LYS A 97 4.96 -9.46 -1.18
CA LYS A 97 6.26 -8.76 -1.13
C LYS A 97 6.07 -7.25 -1.33
N LEU A 98 5.23 -6.85 -2.28
CA LEU A 98 4.94 -5.44 -2.53
C LEU A 98 4.22 -4.79 -1.34
N GLU A 99 3.20 -5.47 -0.82
CA GLU A 99 2.43 -5.02 0.33
C GLU A 99 3.33 -4.80 1.57
N VAL A 100 4.21 -5.74 1.89
CA VAL A 100 5.12 -5.62 3.03
C VAL A 100 6.05 -4.41 2.89
N VAL A 101 6.53 -4.12 1.68
CA VAL A 101 7.38 -2.95 1.43
C VAL A 101 6.59 -1.65 1.65
N ASN A 102 5.36 -1.57 1.16
CA ASN A 102 4.49 -0.41 1.37
C ASN A 102 4.17 -0.20 2.85
N ARG A 103 3.76 -1.26 3.56
CA ARG A 103 3.51 -1.22 5.02
C ARG A 103 4.74 -0.75 5.79
N ARG A 104 5.95 -1.23 5.44
CA ARG A 104 7.20 -0.78 6.07
C ARG A 104 7.48 0.70 5.80
N ARG A 105 7.15 1.21 4.62
CA ARG A 105 7.30 2.63 4.28
C ARG A 105 6.34 3.48 5.10
N GLU A 106 5.07 3.09 5.16
CA GLU A 106 4.04 3.76 5.96
C GLU A 106 4.39 3.75 7.44
N TYR A 107 4.79 2.60 7.98
CA TYR A 107 5.25 2.48 9.36
C TYR A 107 6.40 3.45 9.66
N ARG A 108 7.42 3.54 8.81
CA ARG A 108 8.54 4.47 9.04
C ARG A 108 8.08 5.93 9.09
N VAL A 109 7.15 6.33 8.21
CA VAL A 109 6.59 7.69 8.20
C VAL A 109 5.76 7.96 9.46
N GLN A 110 4.91 7.00 9.83
CA GLN A 110 4.09 7.09 11.04
C GLN A 110 4.94 7.12 12.30
N ASN A 111 5.96 6.27 12.39
CA ASN A 111 6.90 6.21 13.51
C ASN A 111 7.69 7.52 13.63
N GLN A 112 8.19 8.06 12.51
CA GLN A 112 8.84 9.37 12.52
C GLN A 112 7.91 10.48 13.04
N SER A 113 6.64 10.46 12.62
CA SER A 113 5.64 11.40 13.12
C SER A 113 5.34 11.18 14.61
N PHE A 114 5.34 9.95 15.09
CA PHE A 114 5.12 9.62 16.50
C PHE A 114 6.27 10.11 17.38
N GLU A 115 7.51 9.84 16.99
CA GLU A 115 8.71 10.20 17.75
C GLU A 115 8.96 11.71 17.79
N LEU A 116 8.86 12.40 16.63
CA LEU A 116 9.22 13.81 16.51
C LEU A 116 8.03 14.76 16.64
N TYR A 117 6.84 14.33 16.23
CA TYR A 117 5.65 15.18 16.10
C TYR A 117 4.41 14.57 16.77
N ARG A 118 4.59 14.11 18.01
CA ARG A 118 3.62 13.30 18.75
C ARG A 118 2.21 13.91 18.82
N SER A 119 2.10 15.23 19.03
CA SER A 119 0.80 15.94 19.01
C SER A 119 0.11 15.85 17.65
N ASN A 120 0.84 16.07 16.54
CA ASN A 120 0.29 15.92 15.20
C ASN A 120 -0.08 14.47 14.88
N PHE A 121 0.69 13.50 15.38
CA PHE A 121 0.38 12.07 15.24
C PHE A 121 -0.98 11.74 15.89
N TYR A 122 -1.20 12.13 17.15
CA TYR A 122 -2.47 11.88 17.83
C TYR A 122 -3.64 12.69 17.27
N ARG A 123 -3.42 13.93 16.81
CA ARG A 123 -4.47 14.71 16.12
C ARG A 123 -4.93 14.02 14.84
N LYS A 124 -4.00 13.41 14.08
CA LYS A 124 -4.36 12.61 12.90
C LYS A 124 -5.14 11.35 13.25
N LEU A 125 -4.88 10.73 14.40
CA LEU A 125 -5.66 9.59 14.89
C LEU A 125 -7.07 10.03 15.32
N GLY A 126 -7.20 11.16 16.04
CA GLY A 126 -8.48 11.68 16.52
C GLY A 126 -9.36 12.32 15.43
N GLY A 127 -8.77 12.92 14.40
CA GLY A 127 -9.51 13.51 13.27
C GLY A 127 -10.16 12.49 12.33
N ALA A 128 -9.87 11.19 12.49
CA ALA A 128 -10.57 10.12 11.78
C ALA A 128 -11.89 9.74 12.45
N GLN A 129 -12.16 10.23 13.67
CA GLN A 129 -13.40 10.03 14.37
C GLN A 129 -14.28 11.26 14.18
N GLU A 130 -15.39 11.13 13.45
CA GLU A 130 -16.44 12.14 13.46
C GLU A 130 -17.01 12.20 14.89
N VAL A 131 -16.49 13.12 15.69
CA VAL A 131 -17.10 13.46 16.97
C VAL A 131 -18.35 14.25 16.61
N ALA A 132 -19.49 13.55 16.52
CA ALA A 132 -20.79 14.19 16.51
C ALA A 132 -20.95 14.92 17.85
N HIS A 133 -20.66 16.22 17.87
CA HIS A 133 -20.99 17.09 18.99
C HIS A 133 -22.51 17.25 19.02
N ASN A 134 -23.22 16.25 19.54
CA ASN A 134 -24.68 16.27 19.74
C ASN A 134 -25.09 17.09 20.97
N VAL A 135 -24.22 17.99 21.46
CA VAL A 135 -24.54 18.84 22.61
C VAL A 135 -25.15 20.13 22.08
N SER A 136 -26.43 20.37 22.41
CA SER A 136 -27.10 21.61 22.05
C SER A 136 -26.38 22.80 22.70
N LYS A 137 -26.26 23.92 21.99
CA LYS A 137 -25.71 25.17 22.56
C LYS A 137 -26.48 25.62 23.82
N VAL A 138 -27.76 25.27 23.91
CA VAL A 138 -28.61 25.53 25.08
C VAL A 138 -28.13 24.73 26.29
N ASP A 139 -27.80 23.45 26.10
CA ASP A 139 -27.35 22.57 27.19
C ASP A 139 -25.99 23.02 27.73
N ILE A 140 -25.09 23.47 26.84
CA ILE A 140 -23.80 24.04 27.23
C ILE A 140 -24.00 25.31 28.05
N SER A 141 -24.88 26.22 27.60
CA SER A 141 -25.17 27.46 28.31
C SER A 141 -25.77 27.21 29.69
N ASN A 142 -26.70 26.26 29.79
CA ASN A 142 -27.33 25.89 31.06
C ASN A 142 -26.33 25.26 32.04
N PHE A 143 -25.47 24.37 31.57
CA PHE A 143 -24.41 23.75 32.38
C PHE A 143 -23.49 24.81 33.03
N TRP A 144 -22.99 25.76 32.24
CA TRP A 144 -22.11 26.82 32.76
C TRP A 144 -22.84 27.82 33.65
N SER A 145 -24.13 28.06 33.40
CA SER A 145 -24.95 28.91 34.27
C SER A 145 -25.18 28.27 35.63
N ILE A 146 -25.44 26.96 35.68
CA ILE A 146 -25.61 26.20 36.93
C ILE A 146 -24.31 26.22 37.74
N ILE A 147 -23.17 25.86 37.13
CA ILE A 147 -21.87 25.88 37.81
C ILE A 147 -21.50 27.29 38.27
N GLY A 148 -21.73 28.30 37.43
CA GLY A 148 -21.46 29.69 37.76
C GLY A 148 -22.30 30.22 38.92
N THR A 149 -23.51 29.68 39.11
CA THR A 149 -24.41 30.07 40.20
C THR A 149 -24.08 29.32 41.50
N GLU A 150 -23.73 28.03 41.42
CA GLU A 150 -23.31 27.23 42.58
C GLU A 150 -21.95 27.68 43.16
N MET A 151 -21.04 28.22 42.35
CA MET A 151 -19.77 28.78 42.84
C MET A 151 -19.88 30.23 43.34
N MET A 152 -21.08 30.83 43.32
CA MET A 152 -21.36 32.19 43.82
C MET A 152 -22.21 32.20 45.10
N ILE A 153 -22.37 31.05 45.76
CA ILE A 153 -22.88 30.90 47.13
C ILE A 153 -21.69 30.51 48.03
#